data_AF-A0A6P1Y386-F1
#
_entry.id   AF-A0A6P1Y386-F1
#
_cell.length_a   1.000
_cell.length_b   1.000
_cell.length_c   1.000
_cell.angle_alpha   90.00
_cell.angle_beta   90.00
_cell.angle_gamma   90.00
#
_symmetry.space_group_name_H-M   'P 1'
#
loop_
_entity.id
_entity.type
_entity.pdbx_description
1 polymer ?
#
loop_
_entity_poly.entity_id
_entity_poly.type
_entity_poly.pdbx_seq_one_letter_code
_entity_poly.pdbx_strand_id
1 'polypeptide(L)' 'MKNITLSIDETVLQAGREYAKRHNISFNFLVRKLVEQTVIPHKDNWLYDTFSLMDTLNATSSDEKWTREELYRV' A
#
# COMPACT_ATOMS: atom_id res chain seq x y z
N MET A 1 -10.98 14.41 -14.43
CA MET A 1 -11.32 14.14 -13.00
C MET A 1 -12.65 14.82 -12.69
N LYS A 2 -13.48 14.25 -11.81
CA LYS A 2 -14.70 14.89 -11.30
C LYS A 2 -14.45 15.37 -9.87
N ASN A 3 -14.89 16.59 -9.55
CA ASN A 3 -14.78 17.14 -8.20
C ASN A 3 -15.99 16.68 -7.37
N ILE A 4 -15.77 16.44 -6.08
CA ILE A 4 -16.83 16.16 -5.12
C ILE A 4 -16.82 17.23 -4.02
N THR A 5 -18.00 17.60 -3.55
CA THR A 5 -18.16 18.42 -2.34
C THR A 5 -18.47 17.49 -1.18
N LEU A 6 -17.64 17.51 -0.14
CA LEU A 6 -17.79 16.67 1.04
C LEU A 6 -18.03 17.56 2.27
N SER A 7 -19.10 17.29 3.01
CA SER A 7 -19.28 17.85 4.35
C SER A 7 -18.58 16.97 5.37
N ILE A 8 -17.73 17.57 6.20
CA ILE A 8 -16.96 16.88 7.23
C ILE A 8 -16.81 17.82 8.43
N ASP A 9 -16.71 17.24 9.62
CA ASP A 9 -16.41 18.00 10.83
C ASP A 9 -15.05 18.71 10.72
N GLU A 10 -14.99 19.98 11.17
CA GLU A 10 -13.78 20.82 11.04
C GLU A 10 -12.58 20.23 11.79
N THR A 11 -12.82 19.63 12.96
CA THR A 11 -11.73 19.02 13.75
C THR A 11 -11.14 17.82 13.02
N VAL A 12 -11.99 17.04 12.34
CA VAL A 12 -11.57 15.90 11.52
C VAL A 12 -10.85 16.37 10.26
N LEU A 13 -11.33 17.44 9.62
CA LEU A 13 -10.66 18.03 8.45
C LEU A 13 -9.24 18.47 8.79
N GLN A 14 -9.06 19.15 9.93
CA GLN A 14 -7.75 19.62 10.36
C GLN A 14 -6.82 18.45 10.71
N ALA A 15 -7.31 17.47 11.47
CA ALA A 15 -6.54 16.26 11.79
C ALA A 15 -6.13 15.48 10.54
N GLY A 16 -7.05 15.34 9.57
CA GLY A 16 -6.80 14.67 8.30
C GLY A 16 -5.76 15.39 7.43
N ARG A 17 -5.78 16.73 7.42
CA ARG A 17 -4.75 17.54 6.72
C ARG A 17 -3.37 17.38 7.33
N GLU A 18 -3.28 17.41 8.66
CA GLU A 18 -2.00 17.18 9.37
C GLU A 18 -1.45 15.77 9.13
N TYR A 19 -2.31 14.75 9.17
CA TYR A 19 -1.93 13.39 8.81
C TYR A 19 -1.38 13.33 7.38
N ALA A 20 -2.12 13.85 6.41
CA ALA A 20 -1.70 13.84 5.00
C ALA A 20 -0.34 14.54 4.80
N LYS A 21 -0.14 15.69 5.47
CA LYS A 21 1.12 16.44 5.46
C LYS A 21 2.29 15.64 6.02
N ARG A 22 2.13 14.96 7.16
CA ARG A 22 3.16 14.10 7.76
C ARG A 22 3.58 12.95 6.82
N HIS A 23 2.67 12.47 5.99
CA HIS A 23 2.90 11.43 5.00
C HIS A 23 3.24 11.97 3.60
N ASN A 24 3.51 13.26 3.46
CA ASN A 24 3.85 13.93 2.20
C ASN A 24 2.82 13.69 1.06
N ILE A 25 1.53 13.66 1.40
CA ILE A 25 0.41 13.51 0.45
C ILE A 25 -0.62 14.62 0.66
N SER A 26 -1.48 14.86 -0.33
CA SER A 26 -2.61 15.77 -0.17
C SER A 26 -3.78 15.09 0.53
N PHE A 27 -4.59 15.87 1.26
CA PHE A 27 -5.83 15.35 1.87
C PHE A 27 -6.80 14.79 0.81
N ASN A 28 -6.91 15.44 -0.36
CA ASN A 28 -7.71 14.92 -1.48
C ASN A 28 -7.18 13.59 -2.03
N PHE A 29 -5.86 13.35 -2.00
CA PHE A 29 -5.30 12.04 -2.35
C PHE A 29 -5.67 11.00 -1.29
N LEU A 30 -5.56 11.34 -0.01
CA LEU A 30 -5.95 10.47 1.09
C LEU A 30 -7.42 10.05 1.00
N VAL A 31 -8.34 11.00 0.81
CA VAL A 31 -9.78 10.71 0.66
C VAL A 31 -10.03 9.75 -0.49
N ARG A 32 -9.43 10.02 -1.66
CA ARG A 32 -9.57 9.15 -2.83
C ARG A 32 -9.06 7.73 -2.56
N LYS A 33 -7.88 7.61 -1.96
CA LYS A 33 -7.28 6.31 -1.63
C LYS A 33 -8.18 5.52 -0.67
N LEU A 34 -8.70 6.17 0.37
CA LEU A 34 -9.59 5.52 1.34
C LEU A 34 -10.92 5.09 0.69
N VAL A 35 -11.52 5.95 -0.14
CA VAL A 35 -12.74 5.59 -0.89
C VAL A 35 -12.44 4.40 -1.81
N GLU A 36 -11.35 4.45 -2.57
CA GLU A 36 -10.92 3.38 -3.46
C GLU A 36 -10.74 2.05 -2.71
N GLN A 37 -9.98 2.05 -1.61
CA GLN A 37 -9.76 0.86 -0.78
C GLN A 37 -11.06 0.31 -0.19
N THR A 38 -12.05 1.16 0.07
CA THR A 38 -13.32 0.76 0.69
C THR A 38 -14.31 0.21 -0.35
N VAL A 39 -14.39 0.83 -1.53
CA VAL A 39 -15.43 0.53 -2.52
C VAL A 39 -14.96 -0.39 -3.64
N ILE A 40 -13.66 -0.43 -3.92
CA ILE A 40 -13.09 -1.37 -4.86
C ILE A 40 -12.69 -2.60 -4.06
N PRO A 41 -13.39 -3.74 -4.23
CA PRO A 41 -12.95 -4.98 -3.60
C PRO A 41 -11.49 -5.19 -3.97
N HIS A 42 -10.62 -5.27 -2.97
CA HIS A 42 -9.26 -5.74 -3.20
C HIS A 42 -9.42 -7.09 -3.88
N LYS A 43 -9.12 -7.13 -5.17
CA LYS A 43 -8.87 -8.41 -5.79
C LYS A 43 -7.67 -8.92 -5.01
N ASP A 44 -7.85 -10.00 -4.26
CA ASP A 44 -6.77 -10.82 -3.68
C ASP A 44 -5.79 -11.34 -4.76
N ASN A 45 -5.93 -10.86 -6.00
CA ASN A 45 -4.96 -10.88 -7.06
C ASN A 45 -3.54 -10.55 -6.62
N TRP A 46 -3.26 -9.75 -5.59
CA TRP A 46 -1.85 -9.55 -5.19
C TRP A 46 -1.18 -10.88 -4.84
N LEU A 47 -1.91 -11.81 -4.20
CA LEU A 47 -1.40 -13.13 -3.84
C LEU A 47 -1.25 -13.99 -5.09
N TYR A 48 -2.25 -13.95 -5.97
CA TYR A 48 -2.24 -14.66 -7.25
C TYR A 48 -1.11 -14.16 -8.19
N ASP A 49 -0.91 -12.84 -8.28
CA ASP A 49 0.11 -12.17 -9.08
C ASP A 49 1.50 -12.49 -8.51
N THR A 50 1.64 -12.53 -7.18
CA THR A 50 2.88 -12.94 -6.51
C THR A 50 3.24 -14.38 -6.88
N PHE A 51 2.31 -15.32 -6.76
CA PHE A 51 2.56 -16.71 -7.13
C PHE A 51 2.77 -16.88 -8.64
N SER A 52 2.02 -16.17 -9.48
CA SER A 52 2.21 -16.19 -10.93
C SER A 52 3.62 -15.73 -11.31
N LEU A 53 4.15 -14.67 -10.67
CA LEU A 53 5.51 -14.21 -10.89
C LEU A 53 6.54 -15.24 -10.42
N MET A 54 6.33 -15.86 -9.25
CA MET A 54 7.21 -16.93 -8.73
C MET A 54 7.22 -18.15 -9.66
N ASP A 55 6.06 -18.57 -10.16
CA ASP A 55 5.92 -19.72 -11.07
C ASP A 55 6.59 -19.46 -12.42
N THR A 56 6.67 -18.20 -12.87
CA THR A 56 7.38 -17.84 -14.11
C THR A 56 8.90 -17.79 -13.94
N LEU A 57 9.40 -17.70 -12.70
CA LEU A 57 10.82 -17.62 -12.43
C LEU A 57 11.41 -19.03 -12.26
N ASN A 58 12.25 -19.44 -13.20
CA ASN A 58 13.12 -20.61 -13.03
C ASN A 58 14.32 -20.27 -12.11
N ALA A 59 14.02 -19.83 -10.88
CA ALA A 59 15.02 -19.62 -9.85
C ALA A 59 15.21 -20.91 -9.06
N THR A 60 16.41 -21.46 -9.07
CA THR A 60 16.81 -22.54 -8.18
C THR A 60 17.73 -21.95 -7.13
N SER A 61 17.46 -22.18 -5.85
CA SER A 61 18.50 -22.04 -4.85
C SER A 61 19.51 -23.15 -5.15
N SER A 62 20.73 -22.79 -5.53
CA SER A 62 21.87 -23.70 -5.46
C SER A 62 22.06 -24.19 -4.01
N ASP A 63 23.11 -24.95 -3.72
CA ASP A 63 23.47 -25.38 -2.34
C ASP A 63 23.87 -24.23 -1.39
N GLU A 64 23.57 -22.98 -1.77
CA GLU A 64 23.75 -21.79 -0.95
C GLU A 64 22.84 -21.86 0.28
N LYS A 65 23.47 -21.95 1.45
CA LYS A 65 22.80 -21.95 2.74
C LYS A 65 23.21 -20.68 3.47
N TRP A 66 22.22 -19.93 3.93
CA TRP A 66 22.46 -18.80 4.81
C TRP A 66 22.22 -19.22 6.26
N THR A 67 23.18 -18.89 7.11
CA THR A 67 23.01 -18.87 8.55
C THR A 67 22.11 -17.70 8.95
N ARG A 68 21.50 -17.79 10.12
CA ARG A 68 20.59 -16.74 10.62
C ARG A 68 21.32 -15.41 10.75
N GLU A 69 22.58 -15.46 11.18
CA GLU A 69 23.44 -14.33 11.45
C GLU A 69 23.78 -13.56 10.16
N GLU A 70 23.95 -14.26 9.03
CA GLU A 70 24.22 -13.67 7.71
C GLU A 70 23.03 -12.91 7.12
N LEU A 71 21.81 -13.23 7.54
CA LEU A 71 20.58 -12.58 7.05
C LEU A 71 20.28 -11.25 7.76
N TYR A 72 20.96 -10.96 8.88
CA TYR A 72 20.83 -9.68 9.56
C TYR A 72 21.78 -8.65 8.91
N ARG A 73 21.21 -7.61 8.30
CA ARG A 73 21.98 -6.42 7.93
C ARG A 73 22.31 -5.64 9.21
N VAL A 74 23.61 -5.50 9.50
CA VAL A 74 24.13 -4.62 10.56
C VAL A 74 23.83 -3.16 10.25
#